data_AF-A0AAD8G0X7-F1
#
_entry.id   AF-A0AAD8G0X7-F1
#
_cell.length_a   1.000
_cell.length_b   1.000
_cell.length_c   1.000
_cell.angle_alpha   90.00
_cell.angle_beta   90.00
_cell.angle_gamma   90.00
#
_symmetry.space_group_name_H-M   'P 1'
#
loop_
_entity.id
_entity.type
_entity.pdbx_description
1 polymer ?
#
loop_
_entity_poly.entity_id
_entity_poly.type
_entity_poly.pdbx_seq_one_letter_code
_entity_poly.pdbx_strand_id
1 'polypeptide(L)'
;MEFNTQYRTQSRYEFSMGCKWIQSGQYKSKSKVTLMLLKQMGEEFVMNSTVPFRYTVPPHSQKGDDVLVLYEAHNQIGKLYIRNRDSLTSVSWNTEHLEMFQSAIHRQSVELGKCVEDTVQEEMTISGDMGLQGNTTKRMKRYFKKLEAYLKSKNYTANAWETIRTQIWKFVIQLDLLAAANRRFTE
;
A
#
# COMPACT_ATOMS: atom_id res chain seq x y z
N MET A 1 -18.78 39.12 -27.27
CA MET A 1 -19.37 37.79 -27.06
C MET A 1 -18.45 37.06 -26.08
N GLU A 2 -18.68 37.28 -24.79
CA GLU A 2 -18.18 36.42 -23.74
C GLU A 2 -19.22 35.32 -23.48
N PHE A 3 -18.78 34.24 -22.83
CA PHE A 3 -19.44 32.99 -22.38
C PHE A 3 -18.83 31.77 -23.08
N ASN A 4 -18.30 30.74 -22.42
CA ASN A 4 -18.05 30.48 -21.01
C ASN A 4 -17.13 29.23 -20.97
N THR A 5 -15.90 29.33 -20.43
CA THR A 5 -14.91 28.23 -20.42
C THR A 5 -15.14 27.25 -19.28
N GLN A 6 -16.40 26.84 -19.07
CA GLN A 6 -16.81 26.07 -17.90
C GLN A 6 -17.44 24.73 -18.27
N TYR A 7 -16.60 23.83 -18.79
CA TYR A 7 -16.81 22.38 -18.74
C TYR A 7 -15.52 21.76 -18.16
N ARG A 8 -15.39 21.81 -16.83
CA ARG A 8 -15.66 20.70 -15.91
C ARG A 8 -14.68 19.55 -16.13
N THR A 9 -13.56 19.63 -15.41
CA THR A 9 -12.58 18.58 -15.12
C THR A 9 -13.20 17.45 -14.30
N GLN A 10 -14.21 16.79 -14.87
CA GLN A 10 -14.89 15.65 -14.27
C GLN A 10 -14.89 14.54 -15.32
N SER A 11 -14.44 13.35 -14.92
CA SER A 11 -14.37 12.11 -15.73
C SER A 11 -13.13 11.94 -16.62
N ARG A 12 -12.01 11.50 -16.03
CA ARG A 12 -10.97 10.73 -16.75
C ARG A 12 -10.53 9.47 -16.00
N TYR A 13 -10.56 9.51 -14.67
CA TYR A 13 -10.40 8.34 -13.77
C TYR A 13 -11.54 7.29 -13.81
N GLU A 14 -12.64 7.53 -14.53
CA GLU A 14 -13.83 6.66 -14.48
C GLU A 14 -13.73 5.40 -15.37
N PHE A 15 -12.77 5.32 -16.30
CA PHE A 15 -12.79 4.29 -17.34
C PHE A 15 -11.64 3.26 -17.33
N SER A 16 -10.60 3.42 -16.50
CA SER A 16 -9.53 2.40 -16.37
C SER A 16 -10.06 1.09 -15.77
N MET A 17 -9.84 -0.04 -16.45
CA MET A 17 -10.23 -1.36 -15.93
C MET A 17 -9.45 -1.74 -14.67
N GLY A 18 -8.20 -1.29 -14.52
CA GLY A 18 -7.43 -1.47 -13.29
C GLY A 18 -8.03 -0.70 -12.11
N CYS A 19 -8.50 0.53 -12.34
CA CYS A 19 -9.06 1.37 -11.27
C CYS A 19 -10.47 0.95 -10.84
N LYS A 20 -11.22 0.28 -11.73
CA LYS A 20 -12.48 -0.39 -11.38
C LYS A 20 -12.30 -1.41 -10.26
N TRP A 21 -11.14 -2.03 -10.08
CA TRP A 21 -10.89 -2.95 -8.96
C TRP A 21 -10.94 -2.26 -7.58
N ILE A 22 -10.46 -1.02 -7.48
CA ILE A 22 -10.56 -0.22 -6.24
C ILE A 22 -12.01 0.24 -6.03
N GLN A 23 -12.63 0.76 -7.09
CA GLN A 23 -14.00 1.31 -7.08
C GLN A 23 -15.05 0.23 -6.77
N SER A 24 -14.94 -0.95 -7.37
CA SER A 24 -15.93 -2.06 -7.29
C SER A 24 -16.01 -2.81 -5.96
N GLY A 25 -15.33 -2.37 -4.90
CA GLY A 25 -15.36 -3.11 -3.65
C GLY A 25 -14.16 -4.01 -3.40
N GLN A 26 -13.49 -4.47 -4.46
CA GLN A 26 -12.58 -5.62 -4.40
C GLN A 26 -11.33 -5.37 -3.53
N TYR A 27 -10.71 -4.18 -3.61
CA TYR A 27 -9.59 -3.82 -2.74
C TYR A 27 -9.90 -4.08 -1.26
N LYS A 28 -11.02 -3.54 -0.77
CA LYS A 28 -11.46 -3.70 0.64
C LYS A 28 -11.61 -5.17 1.03
N SER A 29 -12.16 -6.00 0.15
CA SER A 29 -12.29 -7.45 0.41
C SER A 29 -10.93 -8.12 0.53
N LYS A 30 -9.99 -7.83 -0.37
CA LYS A 30 -8.63 -8.39 -0.34
C LYS A 30 -7.76 -7.84 0.80
N SER A 31 -7.94 -6.57 1.15
CA SER A 31 -7.32 -5.93 2.31
C SER A 31 -7.73 -6.62 3.62
N LYS A 32 -9.02 -6.96 3.79
CA LYS A 32 -9.51 -7.75 4.94
C LYS A 32 -8.82 -9.11 5.05
N VAL A 33 -8.68 -9.83 3.94
CA VAL A 33 -7.95 -11.10 3.90
C VAL A 33 -6.49 -10.90 4.29
N THR A 34 -5.85 -9.85 3.78
CA THR A 34 -4.46 -9.49 4.12
C THR A 34 -4.28 -9.24 5.62
N LEU A 35 -5.19 -8.47 6.23
CA LEU A 35 -5.19 -8.19 7.67
C LEU A 35 -5.43 -9.44 8.51
N MET A 36 -6.33 -10.33 8.05
CA MET A 36 -6.61 -11.60 8.70
C MET A 36 -5.38 -12.51 8.69
N LEU A 37 -4.72 -12.66 7.54
CA LEU A 37 -3.50 -13.47 7.41
C LEU A 37 -2.36 -12.94 8.27
N LEU A 38 -2.15 -11.62 8.30
CA LEU A 38 -1.17 -10.99 9.20
C LEU A 38 -1.47 -11.31 10.66
N LYS A 39 -2.74 -11.32 11.06
CA LYS A 39 -3.17 -11.64 12.44
C LYS A 39 -2.95 -13.12 12.76
N GLN A 40 -3.24 -14.03 11.84
CA GLN A 40 -3.24 -15.48 12.06
C GLN A 40 -1.88 -16.16 11.82
N MET A 41 -0.95 -15.50 11.13
CA MET A 41 0.33 -16.13 10.80
C MET A 41 1.31 -16.18 11.98
N GLY A 42 1.17 -15.33 13.00
CA GLY A 42 2.10 -15.29 14.13
C GLY A 42 1.38 -15.28 15.47
N GLU A 43 2.14 -14.98 16.52
CA GLU A 43 1.61 -14.86 17.88
C GLU A 43 0.63 -13.69 18.02
N GLU A 44 0.09 -13.46 19.20
CA GLU A 44 -0.72 -12.27 19.45
C GLU A 44 0.09 -10.99 19.21
N PHE A 45 -0.54 -9.98 18.60
CA PHE A 45 0.11 -8.70 18.34
C PHE A 45 0.44 -7.98 19.65
N VAL A 46 1.71 -7.59 19.82
CA VAL A 46 2.10 -6.63 20.85
C VAL A 46 1.77 -5.23 20.35
N MET A 47 0.56 -4.73 20.60
CA MET A 47 0.10 -3.45 20.06
C MET A 47 0.97 -2.24 20.45
N ASN A 48 1.66 -2.33 21.59
CA ASN A 48 2.60 -1.32 22.08
C ASN A 48 4.00 -1.45 21.48
N SER A 49 4.23 -2.47 20.65
CA SER A 49 5.46 -2.61 19.87
C SER A 49 5.59 -1.44 18.90
N THR A 50 6.68 -0.68 19.06
CA THR A 50 7.00 0.47 18.22
C THR A 50 8.44 0.42 17.76
N VAL A 51 8.63 0.80 16.51
CA VAL A 51 9.93 1.22 15.98
C VAL A 51 10.19 2.70 16.33
N PRO A 52 11.45 3.16 16.41
CA PRO A 52 11.78 4.55 16.78
C PRO A 52 11.48 5.58 15.67
N PHE A 53 10.74 5.19 14.63
CA PHE A 53 10.37 6.02 13.50
C PHE A 53 8.95 5.70 13.08
N ARG A 54 8.22 6.69 12.54
CA ARG A 54 6.82 6.51 12.15
C ARG A 54 6.63 6.89 10.69
N TYR A 55 5.64 6.27 10.07
CA TYR A 55 5.12 6.68 8.78
C TYR A 55 3.61 6.69 8.86
N THR A 56 3.04 7.78 8.37
CA THR A 56 1.59 7.95 8.25
C THR A 56 1.30 8.03 6.75
N VAL A 57 0.41 7.16 6.30
CA VAL A 57 -0.14 7.23 4.94
C VAL A 57 -0.82 8.60 4.79
N PRO A 58 -0.49 9.38 3.76
CA PRO A 58 -1.17 10.66 3.53
C PRO A 58 -2.68 10.46 3.45
N PRO A 59 -3.48 11.43 3.92
CA PRO A 59 -4.91 11.38 3.71
C PRO A 59 -5.24 11.42 2.22
N HIS A 60 -6.47 11.01 1.88
CA HIS A 60 -7.01 11.08 0.52
C HIS A 60 -6.72 12.44 -0.12
N SER A 61 -6.19 12.41 -1.35
CA SER A 61 -5.96 13.59 -2.17
C SER A 61 -6.95 13.65 -3.32
N GLN A 62 -7.60 14.80 -3.52
CA GLN A 62 -8.43 15.05 -4.70
C GLN A 62 -7.62 15.04 -6.01
N LYS A 63 -6.28 15.00 -5.94
CA LYS A 63 -5.37 14.94 -7.09
C LYS A 63 -5.21 13.54 -7.69
N GLY A 64 -5.87 12.51 -7.16
CA GLY A 64 -5.84 11.15 -7.73
C GLY A 64 -4.61 10.30 -7.36
N ASP A 65 -3.72 10.80 -6.50
CA ASP A 65 -2.46 10.12 -6.10
C ASP A 65 -2.66 8.83 -5.28
N ASP A 66 -3.87 8.57 -4.77
CA ASP A 66 -4.13 7.47 -3.83
C ASP A 66 -3.76 6.10 -4.41
N VAL A 67 -4.07 5.89 -5.69
CA VAL A 67 -3.75 4.63 -6.40
C VAL A 67 -2.26 4.34 -6.33
N LEU A 68 -1.44 5.37 -6.55
CA LEU A 68 0.01 5.27 -6.54
C LEU A 68 0.55 5.02 -5.14
N VAL A 69 -0.06 5.64 -4.13
CA VAL A 69 0.22 5.37 -2.72
C VAL A 69 -0.08 3.92 -2.38
N LEU A 70 -1.24 3.40 -2.80
CA LEU A 70 -1.62 2.01 -2.61
C LEU A 70 -0.66 1.06 -3.34
N TYR A 71 -0.34 1.34 -4.61
CA TYR A 71 0.59 0.54 -5.41
C TYR A 71 1.97 0.47 -4.78
N GLU A 72 2.57 1.63 -4.47
CA GLU A 72 3.90 1.70 -3.86
C GLU A 72 3.91 0.99 -2.50
N ALA A 73 2.84 1.12 -1.70
CA ALA A 73 2.71 0.44 -0.43
C ALA A 73 2.77 -1.08 -0.57
N HIS A 74 1.99 -1.68 -1.48
CA HIS A 74 2.02 -3.13 -1.70
C HIS A 74 3.37 -3.60 -2.21
N ASN A 75 3.98 -2.84 -3.12
CA ASN A 75 5.30 -3.13 -3.64
C ASN A 75 6.38 -3.13 -2.53
N GLN A 76 6.35 -2.14 -1.64
CA GLN A 76 7.30 -2.07 -0.52
C GLN A 76 7.07 -3.17 0.52
N ILE A 77 5.81 -3.53 0.82
CA ILE A 77 5.50 -4.68 1.67
C ILE A 77 6.07 -5.96 1.03
N GLY A 78 5.79 -6.23 -0.24
CA GLY A 78 6.31 -7.41 -0.93
C GLY A 78 7.84 -7.47 -0.90
N LYS A 79 8.50 -6.35 -1.21
CA LYS A 79 9.97 -6.24 -1.17
C LYS A 79 10.55 -6.53 0.21
N LEU A 80 9.92 -6.04 1.28
CA LEU A 80 10.37 -6.28 2.65
C LEU A 80 10.44 -7.77 2.96
N TYR A 81 9.41 -8.54 2.62
CA TYR A 81 9.37 -9.98 2.89
C TYR A 81 10.28 -10.76 1.93
N ILE A 82 10.34 -10.40 0.65
CA ILE A 82 11.19 -11.09 -0.33
C ILE A 82 12.68 -10.90 -0.01
N ARG A 83 13.11 -9.67 0.28
CA ARG A 83 14.54 -9.36 0.53
C ARG A 83 15.09 -9.98 1.80
N ASN A 84 14.22 -10.23 2.78
CA ASN A 84 14.61 -10.76 4.07
C ASN A 84 14.10 -12.19 4.27
N ARG A 85 13.79 -12.91 3.17
CA ARG A 85 13.17 -14.24 3.19
C ARG A 85 13.93 -15.24 4.06
N ASP A 86 15.25 -15.32 3.89
CA ASP A 86 16.07 -16.31 4.60
C ASP A 86 16.06 -16.08 6.12
N SER A 87 15.85 -14.84 6.54
CA SER A 87 15.78 -14.47 7.96
C SER A 87 14.42 -14.79 8.62
N LEU A 88 13.40 -15.15 7.82
CA LEU A 88 12.11 -15.62 8.33
C LEU A 88 12.19 -17.03 8.94
N THR A 89 13.32 -17.72 8.82
CA THR A 89 13.59 -18.98 9.54
C THR A 89 13.64 -18.78 11.06
N SER A 90 13.78 -17.54 11.53
CA SER A 90 13.78 -17.18 12.95
C SER A 90 12.39 -17.13 13.59
N VAL A 91 11.31 -17.06 12.81
CA VAL A 91 9.93 -16.98 13.32
C VAL A 91 9.24 -18.35 13.29
N SER A 92 8.33 -18.58 14.24
CA SER A 92 7.46 -19.76 14.31
C SER A 92 6.13 -19.53 13.59
N TRP A 93 6.10 -18.67 12.58
CA TRP A 93 4.87 -18.31 11.88
C TRP A 93 4.27 -19.50 11.13
N ASN A 94 2.94 -19.53 11.04
CA ASN A 94 2.24 -20.47 10.18
C ASN A 94 2.62 -20.19 8.70
N THR A 95 3.34 -21.14 8.10
CA THR A 95 3.90 -21.02 6.75
C THR A 95 2.81 -20.82 5.69
N GLU A 96 1.69 -21.53 5.79
CA GLU A 96 0.57 -21.40 4.85
C GLU A 96 0.00 -19.98 4.87
N HIS A 97 -0.27 -19.42 6.05
CA HIS A 97 -0.75 -18.05 6.17
C HIS A 97 0.26 -17.03 5.65
N LEU A 98 1.57 -17.24 5.88
CA LEU A 98 2.63 -16.38 5.34
C LEU A 98 2.67 -16.41 3.80
N GLU A 99 2.60 -17.59 3.19
CA GLU A 99 2.59 -17.76 1.74
C GLU A 99 1.32 -17.14 1.11
N MET A 100 0.16 -17.37 1.73
CA MET A 100 -1.09 -16.74 1.33
C MET A 100 -0.99 -15.21 1.43
N PHE A 101 -0.36 -14.69 2.48
CA PHE A 101 -0.15 -13.26 2.65
C PHE A 101 0.75 -12.68 1.56
N GLN A 102 1.89 -13.31 1.29
CA GLN A 102 2.81 -12.88 0.23
C GLN A 102 2.14 -12.92 -1.15
N SER A 103 1.37 -13.98 -1.43
CA SER A 103 0.58 -14.12 -2.66
C SER A 103 -0.50 -13.04 -2.77
N ALA A 104 -1.22 -12.75 -1.68
CA ALA A 104 -2.23 -11.69 -1.64
C ALA A 104 -1.61 -10.31 -1.91
N ILE A 105 -0.47 -9.99 -1.30
CA ILE A 105 0.26 -8.74 -1.54
C ILE A 105 0.72 -8.63 -2.99
N HIS A 106 1.29 -9.70 -3.55
CA HIS A 106 1.73 -9.73 -4.94
C HIS A 106 0.57 -9.48 -5.90
N ARG A 107 -0.54 -10.22 -5.75
CA ARG A 107 -1.74 -10.07 -6.60
C ARG A 107 -2.32 -8.66 -6.51
N GLN A 108 -2.45 -8.10 -5.31
CA GLN A 108 -2.93 -6.73 -5.13
C GLN A 108 -1.99 -5.71 -5.78
N SER A 109 -0.67 -5.90 -5.69
CA SER A 109 0.30 -5.04 -6.38
C SER A 109 0.17 -5.10 -7.90
N VAL A 110 -0.14 -6.27 -8.47
CA VAL A 110 -0.35 -6.43 -9.92
C VAL A 110 -1.62 -5.71 -10.35
N GLU A 111 -2.75 -5.87 -9.64
CA GLU A 111 -3.99 -5.16 -9.99
C GLU A 111 -3.87 -3.64 -9.85
N LEU A 112 -3.20 -3.16 -8.80
CA LEU A 112 -2.88 -1.75 -8.63
C LEU A 112 -1.96 -1.22 -9.73
N GLY A 113 -1.01 -2.03 -10.18
CA GLY A 113 -0.09 -1.70 -11.27
C GLY A 113 -0.83 -1.40 -12.57
N LYS A 114 -1.84 -2.20 -12.92
CA LYS A 114 -2.68 -1.95 -14.10
C LYS A 114 -3.40 -0.58 -14.01
N CYS A 115 -3.92 -0.23 -12.84
CA CYS A 115 -4.54 1.09 -12.61
C CYS A 115 -3.50 2.22 -12.74
N VAL A 116 -2.29 2.04 -12.21
CA VAL A 116 -1.20 3.02 -12.35
C VAL A 116 -0.77 3.18 -13.80
N GLU A 117 -0.58 2.10 -14.55
CA GLU A 117 -0.21 2.14 -15.97
C GLU A 117 -1.25 2.92 -16.79
N ASP A 118 -2.54 2.62 -16.58
CA ASP A 118 -3.63 3.35 -17.22
C ASP A 118 -3.63 4.84 -16.83
N THR A 119 -3.32 5.16 -15.57
CA THR A 119 -3.28 6.56 -15.05
C THR A 119 -2.07 7.34 -15.58
N VAL A 120 -0.90 6.71 -15.64
CA VAL A 120 0.37 7.34 -16.07
C VAL A 120 0.37 7.59 -17.58
N GLN A 121 -0.25 6.70 -18.36
CA GLN A 121 -0.50 6.95 -19.78
C GLN A 121 -1.35 8.21 -20.01
N GLU A 122 -2.25 8.51 -19.06
CA GLU A 122 -3.16 9.65 -19.12
C GLU A 122 -2.51 10.96 -18.65
N GLU A 123 -1.73 10.95 -17.56
CA GLU A 123 -1.03 12.13 -17.03
C GLU A 123 0.12 12.64 -17.93
N MET A 124 0.83 11.73 -18.63
CA MET A 124 1.86 12.11 -19.62
C MET A 124 1.30 12.95 -20.78
N THR A 125 -0.03 12.93 -21.00
CA THR A 125 -0.68 13.73 -22.04
C THR A 125 -1.12 15.13 -21.58
N ILE A 126 -1.11 15.44 -20.28
CA ILE A 126 -1.80 16.65 -19.75
C ILE A 126 -0.88 17.58 -18.95
N SER A 127 0.05 17.06 -18.14
CA SER A 127 0.86 17.94 -17.28
C SER A 127 2.09 17.20 -16.77
N GLY A 128 3.27 17.56 -17.29
CA GLY A 128 4.58 16.97 -16.96
C GLY A 128 5.10 17.22 -15.53
N ASP A 129 4.24 17.40 -14.53
CA ASP A 129 4.65 17.58 -13.12
C ASP A 129 4.43 16.32 -12.28
N MET A 130 5.47 15.50 -12.20
CA MET A 130 5.56 14.29 -11.36
C MET A 130 6.03 14.60 -9.92
N GLY A 131 6.13 15.88 -9.53
CA GLY A 131 6.89 16.35 -8.37
C GLY A 131 6.33 15.96 -6.99
N LEU A 132 5.00 16.00 -6.81
CA LEU A 132 4.34 15.66 -5.54
C LEU A 132 4.25 14.13 -5.33
N GLN A 133 3.89 13.41 -6.38
CA GLN A 133 3.85 11.95 -6.46
C GLN A 133 5.23 11.33 -6.13
N GLY A 134 6.31 11.95 -6.63
CA GLY A 134 7.68 11.56 -6.33
C GLY A 134 8.04 11.69 -4.85
N ASN A 135 7.55 12.71 -4.14
CA ASN A 135 7.94 12.94 -2.74
C ASN A 135 7.28 11.97 -1.75
N THR A 136 5.99 11.66 -1.92
CA THR A 136 5.28 10.69 -1.07
C THR A 136 5.87 9.30 -1.21
N THR A 137 6.03 8.81 -2.44
CA THR A 137 6.61 7.48 -2.71
C THR A 137 8.06 7.39 -2.21
N LYS A 138 8.87 8.44 -2.38
CA LYS A 138 10.24 8.50 -1.80
C LYS A 138 10.23 8.40 -0.27
N ARG A 139 9.31 9.09 0.42
CA ARG A 139 9.18 9.01 1.90
C ARG A 139 8.80 7.58 2.33
N MET A 140 7.88 6.93 1.63
CA MET A 140 7.47 5.56 1.90
C MET A 140 8.64 4.58 1.71
N LYS A 141 9.37 4.67 0.59
CA LYS A 141 10.58 3.87 0.35
C LYS A 141 11.61 4.04 1.47
N ARG A 142 11.80 5.27 1.96
CA ARG A 142 12.69 5.52 3.11
C ARG A 142 12.17 4.87 4.39
N TYR A 143 10.87 4.86 4.63
CA TYR A 143 10.28 4.17 5.78
C TYR A 143 10.56 2.67 5.76
N PHE A 144 10.35 2.00 4.62
CA PHE A 144 10.62 0.56 4.50
C PHE A 144 12.11 0.21 4.62
N LYS A 145 13.01 1.06 4.10
CA LYS A 145 14.45 0.93 4.37
C LYS A 145 14.77 1.02 5.86
N LYS A 146 14.06 1.86 6.63
CA LYS A 146 14.22 1.92 8.09
C LYS A 146 13.70 0.67 8.77
N LEU A 147 12.63 0.04 8.27
CA LEU A 147 12.16 -1.26 8.75
C LEU A 147 13.19 -2.38 8.51
N GLU A 148 13.78 -2.43 7.31
CA GLU A 148 14.89 -3.35 7.00
C GLU A 148 16.10 -3.11 7.93
N ALA A 149 16.48 -1.84 8.14
CA ALA A 149 17.56 -1.49 9.05
C ALA A 149 17.25 -1.86 10.51
N TYR A 150 15.99 -1.73 10.94
CA TYR A 150 15.54 -2.17 12.26
C TYR A 150 15.72 -3.68 12.43
N LEU A 151 15.25 -4.49 11.48
CA LEU A 151 15.46 -5.94 11.49
C LEU A 151 16.94 -6.30 11.62
N LYS A 152 17.79 -5.67 10.79
CA LYS A 152 19.24 -5.87 10.83
C LYS A 152 19.84 -5.52 12.20
N SER A 153 19.45 -4.38 12.79
CA SER A 153 19.94 -3.95 14.11
C SER A 153 19.51 -4.88 15.26
N LYS A 154 18.45 -5.66 15.04
CA LYS A 154 17.92 -6.65 15.98
C LYS A 154 18.31 -8.08 15.61
N ASN A 155 19.29 -8.26 14.72
CA ASN A 155 19.77 -9.54 14.22
C ASN A 155 18.66 -10.46 13.70
N TYR A 156 17.63 -9.86 13.10
CA TYR A 156 16.47 -10.57 12.55
C TYR A 156 15.81 -11.55 13.54
N THR A 157 15.83 -11.24 14.82
CA THR A 157 15.18 -12.07 15.85
C THR A 157 13.68 -12.19 15.63
N ALA A 158 13.08 -13.29 16.13
CA ALA A 158 11.64 -13.52 16.06
C ALA A 158 10.83 -12.31 16.57
N ASN A 159 11.21 -11.75 17.72
CA ASN A 159 10.57 -10.57 18.30
C ASN A 159 10.69 -9.31 17.42
N ALA A 160 11.79 -9.17 16.66
CA ALA A 160 11.94 -8.07 15.72
C ALA A 160 10.97 -8.24 14.53
N TRP A 161 10.82 -9.46 14.03
CA TRP A 161 9.83 -9.78 13.00
C TRP A 161 8.40 -9.58 13.49
N GLU A 162 8.08 -9.95 14.73
CA GLU A 162 6.78 -9.67 15.34
C GLU A 162 6.47 -8.18 15.45
N THR A 163 7.50 -7.39 15.78
CA THR A 163 7.42 -5.92 15.76
C THR A 163 7.11 -5.40 14.35
N ILE A 164 7.82 -5.90 13.33
CA ILE A 164 7.58 -5.54 11.94
C ILE A 164 6.18 -5.94 11.49
N ARG A 165 5.74 -7.17 11.80
CA ARG A 165 4.39 -7.66 11.49
C ARG A 165 3.31 -6.74 12.02
N THR A 166 3.47 -6.28 13.27
CA THR A 166 2.58 -5.30 13.89
C THR A 166 2.59 -3.96 13.14
N GLN A 167 3.76 -3.46 12.71
CA GLN A 167 3.84 -2.23 11.92
C GLN A 167 3.18 -2.38 10.54
N ILE A 168 3.36 -3.52 9.88
CA ILE A 168 2.75 -3.81 8.58
C ILE A 168 1.23 -3.90 8.72
N TRP A 169 0.72 -4.54 9.78
CA TRP A 169 -0.72 -4.58 10.07
C TRP A 169 -1.32 -3.18 10.26
N LYS A 170 -0.69 -2.33 11.09
CA LYS A 170 -1.10 -0.92 11.27
C LYS A 170 -1.04 -0.13 9.97
N PHE A 171 -0.04 -0.39 9.15
CA PHE A 171 0.13 0.27 7.86
C PHE A 171 -0.98 -0.14 6.87
N VAL A 172 -1.31 -1.43 6.77
CA VAL A 172 -2.41 -1.93 5.91
C VAL A 172 -3.76 -1.36 6.34
N ILE A 173 -4.02 -1.17 7.64
CA ILE A 173 -5.23 -0.47 8.11
C ILE A 173 -5.32 0.95 7.56
N GLN A 174 -4.21 1.70 7.56
CA GLN A 174 -4.21 3.05 6.99
C GLN A 174 -4.48 3.03 5.47
N LEU A 175 -3.99 2.01 4.76
CA LEU A 175 -4.30 1.83 3.33
C LEU A 175 -5.78 1.49 3.09
N ASP A 176 -6.40 0.69 3.96
CA ASP A 176 -7.83 0.38 3.89
C ASP A 176 -8.69 1.65 4.05
N LEU A 177 -8.30 2.53 4.97
CA LEU A 177 -8.95 3.83 5.17
C LEU A 177 -8.78 4.75 3.94
N LEU A 178 -7.58 4.80 3.36
CA LEU A 178 -7.32 5.56 2.13
C LEU A 178 -8.20 5.07 0.97
N ALA A 179 -8.22 3.75 0.73
CA ALA A 179 -9.00 3.16 -0.34
C ALA A 179 -10.51 3.35 -0.13
N ALA A 180 -11.00 3.35 1.11
CA ALA A 180 -12.39 3.62 1.42
C ALA A 180 -12.80 5.08 1.16
N ALA A 181 -11.90 6.03 1.40
CA ALA A 181 -12.14 7.45 1.11
C ALA A 181 -12.23 7.72 -0.41
N ASN A 182 -11.46 6.98 -1.22
CA ASN A 182 -11.46 7.11 -2.68
C ASN A 182 -12.82 6.78 -3.33
N ARG A 183 -13.67 5.95 -2.69
CA ARG A 183 -14.98 5.55 -3.22
C ARG A 183 -16.11 6.57 -3.05
N ARG A 184 -15.90 7.63 -2.28
CA ARG A 184 -16.99 8.56 -1.91
C ARG A 184 -17.40 9.56 -3.01
N PHE A 185 -16.88 9.42 -4.23
CA PHE A 185 -17.16 10.32 -5.35
C PHE A 185 -17.74 9.63 -6.59
N THR A 186 -18.18 8.37 -6.47
CA THR A 186 -18.82 7.60 -7.57
C THR A 186 -20.33 7.39 -7.39
N GLU A 187 -20.99 8.22 -6.57
CA GLU A 187 -22.46 8.29 -6.46
C GLU A 187 -22.97 9.66 -6.91
#